data_AF-E6Y302-F1
#
_entry.id   AF-E6Y302-F1
#
_cell.length_a   1.000
_cell.length_b   1.000
_cell.length_c   1.000
_cell.angle_alpha   90.00
_cell.angle_beta   90.00
_cell.angle_gamma   90.00
#
_symmetry.space_group_name_H-M   'P 1'
#
loop_
_entity.id
_entity.type
_entity.pdbx_description
1 polymer ?
#
loop_
_entity_poly.entity_id
_entity_poly.type
_entity_poly.pdbx_seq_one_letter_code
_entity_poly.pdbx_strand_id
1 'polypeptide(L)' 'VKFLSRHSVDGKFLFIDQRATLAVGFLPQEILGSSFYEYFHPEDIPALAESH' A
#
# COMPACT_ATOMS: atom_id res chain seq x y z
N VAL A 1 -2.43 14.34 -4.18
CA VAL A 1 -1.04 14.00 -4.61
C VAL A 1 -1.09 12.68 -5.35
N LYS A 2 -0.51 12.57 -6.55
CA LYS A 2 -0.40 11.27 -7.26
C LYS A 2 0.95 10.65 -6.91
N PHE A 3 0.96 9.38 -6.56
CA PHE A 3 2.16 8.58 -6.34
C PHE A 3 1.98 7.20 -6.99
N LEU A 4 3.07 6.45 -7.09
CA LEU A 4 3.08 5.09 -7.63
C LEU A 4 3.57 4.12 -6.56
N SER A 5 2.90 2.98 -6.44
CA SER A 5 3.38 1.81 -5.71
C SER A 5 3.27 0.57 -6.60
N ARG A 6 4.07 -0.45 -6.32
CA ARG A 6 3.97 -1.78 -6.93
C ARG A 6 3.90 -2.83 -5.84
N HIS A 7 2.94 -3.73 -5.94
CA HIS A 7 2.72 -4.75 -4.94
C HIS A 7 2.92 -6.14 -5.55
N SER A 8 3.28 -7.12 -4.72
CA SER A 8 3.24 -8.53 -5.10
C SER A 8 1.81 -9.06 -5.05
N VAL A 9 1.57 -10.25 -5.60
CA VAL A 9 0.25 -10.90 -5.63
C VAL A 9 -0.36 -11.13 -4.25
N ASP A 10 0.46 -11.22 -3.19
CA ASP A 10 0.03 -11.32 -1.80
C ASP A 10 -0.21 -9.95 -1.13
N GLY A 11 -0.15 -8.86 -1.89
CA GLY A 11 -0.43 -7.50 -1.43
C GLY A 11 0.73 -6.79 -0.74
N LYS A 12 1.95 -7.33 -0.77
CA LYS A 12 3.10 -6.66 -0.13
C LYS A 12 3.69 -5.55 -0.98
N PHE A 13 4.09 -4.45 -0.36
CA PHE A 13 4.77 -3.37 -1.05
C PHE A 13 6.16 -3.81 -1.54
N LEU A 14 6.34 -3.86 -2.87
CA LEU A 14 7.64 -4.09 -3.52
C LEU A 14 8.35 -2.77 -3.86
N PHE A 15 7.57 -1.71 -4.06
CA PHE A 15 8.07 -0.38 -4.39
C PHE A 15 7.03 0.67 -4.00
N ILE A 16 7.49 1.84 -3.55
CA ILE A 16 6.65 3.01 -3.37
C ILE A 16 7.46 4.30 -3.59
N ASP A 17 6.87 5.26 -4.31
CA ASP A 17 7.47 6.60 -4.51
C ASP A 17 7.63 7.34 -3.17
N GLN A 18 8.75 8.02 -2.96
CA GLN A 18 9.00 8.89 -1.80
C GLN A 18 7.89 9.93 -1.55
N ARG A 19 7.20 10.35 -2.62
CA ARG A 19 6.07 11.30 -2.53
C ARG A 19 4.84 10.70 -1.86
N ALA A 20 4.75 9.37 -1.75
CA ALA A 20 3.66 8.71 -1.05
C ALA A 20 3.62 9.08 0.43
N THR A 21 4.75 9.41 1.06
CA THR A 21 4.77 9.87 2.46
C THR A 21 3.86 11.06 2.70
N LEU A 22 3.74 11.97 1.73
CA LEU A 22 2.83 13.12 1.82
C LEU A 22 1.34 12.71 1.72
N ALA A 23 1.05 11.53 1.18
CA ALA A 23 -0.30 11.02 1.00
C ALA A 23 -0.72 10.03 2.11
N VAL A 24 0.16 9.09 2.48
CA VAL A 24 -0.14 8.01 3.44
C VAL A 24 0.47 8.23 4.82
N GLY A 25 1.39 9.19 4.98
CA GLY A 25 2.02 9.51 6.26
C GLY A 25 3.19 8.61 6.68
N PHE A 26 3.46 7.53 5.93
CA PHE A 26 4.56 6.61 6.20
C PHE A 26 5.75 6.83 5.28
N LEU A 27 6.96 6.61 5.80
CA LEU A 27 8.18 6.56 4.99
C LEU A 27 8.22 5.25 4.20
N PRO A 28 8.81 5.24 2.97
CA PRO A 28 8.92 4.03 2.17
C PRO A 28 9.52 2.84 2.93
N GLN A 29 10.56 3.07 3.74
CA GLN A 29 11.20 1.99 4.51
C GLN A 29 10.32 1.38 5.61
N GLU A 30 9.27 2.08 6.07
CA GLU A 30 8.38 1.59 7.13
C GLU A 30 7.31 0.62 6.59
N ILE A 31 7.06 0.67 5.28
CA ILE A 31 5.97 -0.05 4.62
C ILE A 31 6.46 -1.02 3.55
N LEU A 32 7.71 -0.93 3.10
CA LEU A 32 8.26 -1.91 2.19
C LEU A 32 8.25 -3.31 2.83
N GLY A 33 7.66 -4.27 2.12
CA GLY A 33 7.52 -5.66 2.58
C GLY A 33 6.31 -5.93 3.49
N SER A 34 5.60 -4.91 4.00
CA SER A 34 4.33 -5.12 4.69
C SER A 34 3.18 -5.28 3.71
N SER A 35 2.12 -5.96 4.14
CA SER A 35 0.92 -6.13 3.32
C SER A 35 0.10 -4.86 3.34
N PHE A 36 -0.33 -4.35 2.17
CA PHE A 36 -1.14 -3.15 2.14
C PHE A 36 -2.48 -3.33 2.87
N TYR A 37 -3.00 -4.56 2.95
CA TYR A 37 -4.23 -4.90 3.68
C TYR A 37 -4.14 -4.59 5.19
N GLU A 38 -2.94 -4.51 5.77
CA GLU A 38 -2.75 -4.15 7.19
C GLU A 38 -3.13 -2.70 7.50
N TYR A 39 -3.20 -1.84 6.49
CA TYR A 39 -3.45 -0.41 6.63
C TYR A 39 -4.88 0.00 6.27
N PHE A 40 -5.72 -0.92 5.82
CA PHE A 40 -7.11 -0.67 5.47
C PHE A 40 -8.07 -1.18 6.53
N HIS A 41 -9.26 -0.57 6.59
CA HIS A 41 -10.31 -1.06 7.46
C HIS A 41 -10.78 -2.45 6.98
N PRO A 42 -11.08 -3.42 7.87
CA PRO A 42 -11.47 -4.77 7.47
C PRO A 42 -12.66 -4.83 6.51
N GLU A 43 -13.56 -3.86 6.58
CA GLU A 43 -14.73 -3.75 5.71
C GLU A 43 -14.38 -3.39 4.26
N ASP A 44 -13.22 -2.75 4.03
CA ASP A 44 -12.76 -2.33 2.71
C ASP A 44 -11.90 -3.43 2.03
N ILE A 45 -11.38 -4.39 2.81
CA ILE A 45 -10.50 -5.46 2.30
C ILE A 45 -11.15 -6.27 1.17
N PRO A 46 -12.43 -6.71 1.25
CA PRO A 46 -13.05 -7.47 0.18
C PRO A 46 -13.09 -6.72 -1.16
N ALA A 47 -13.46 -5.44 -1.13
CA ALA A 47 -13.52 -4.60 -2.32
C ALA A 47 -12.12 -4.37 -2.92
N LEU A 48 -11.10 -4.20 -2.07
CA LEU A 48 -9.72 -4.04 -2.51
C LEU A 48 -9.17 -5.32 -3.15
N ALA A 49 -9.47 -6.49 -2.56
CA ALA A 49 -9.03 -7.79 -3.06
C ALA A 49 -9.65 -8.16 -4.41
N GLU A 50 -10.86 -7.69 -4.73
CA GLU A 50 -11.46 -7.86 -6.06
C GLU A 50 -10.78 -7.00 -7.14
N SER A 51 -10.18 -5.88 -6.73
CA SER A 51 -9.58 -4.89 -7.63
C SER A 51 -8.07 -5.03 -7.84
N HIS A 52 -7.42 -5.91 -7.07
CA HIS A 52 -5.97 -6.12 -7.01
C HIS A 52 -5.53 -7.30 -7.89
#